data_AF-A0A6A6MJ05-F1
#
_entry.id   AF-A0A6A6MJ05-F1
#
_cell.length_a   1.000
_cell.length_b   1.000
_cell.length_c   1.000
_cell.angle_alpha   90.00
_cell.angle_beta   90.00
_cell.angle_gamma   90.00
#
_symmetry.space_group_name_H-M   'P 1'
#
loop_
_entity.id
_entity.type
_entity.pdbx_description
1 polymer ?
#
loop_
_entity_poly.entity_id
_entity_poly.type
_entity_poly.pdbx_seq_one_letter_code
_entity_poly.pdbx_strand_id
1 'polypeptide(L)'
;MATDVRRPTTDGCRGIRCAADIIGQCPNELKVPGGCNGPCPVFKTEEHCCNSGKCSPTNYSKYFKERCPDAYSYPMDDPKSLFTCPTGTNYKVIFCP
;
A
#
# COMPACT_ATOMS: atom_id res chain seq x y z
N MET A 1 -0.51 7.82 -2.71
CA MET A 1 0.60 7.27 -1.90
C MET A 1 1.86 7.47 -2.70
N ALA A 2 2.84 8.18 -2.14
CA ALA A 2 4.13 8.36 -2.78
C ALA A 2 4.74 6.98 -3.05
N THR A 3 5.25 6.82 -4.25
CA THR A 3 6.04 5.68 -4.70
C THR A 3 7.13 5.37 -3.69
N ASP A 4 6.92 4.38 -2.81
CA ASP A 4 7.94 3.94 -1.86
C ASP A 4 8.54 2.63 -2.36
N VAL A 5 9.84 2.66 -2.61
CA VAL A 5 10.64 1.46 -2.79
C VAL A 5 11.57 1.36 -1.62
N ARG A 6 11.26 0.44 -0.71
CA ARG A 6 12.14 0.10 0.38
C ARG A 6 13.05 -1.04 -0.07
N ARG A 7 14.29 -0.71 -0.43
CA ARG A 7 15.32 -1.71 -0.76
C ARG A 7 16.25 -1.92 0.43
N PRO A 8 16.48 -3.15 0.90
CA PRO A 8 17.59 -3.43 1.80
C PRO A 8 18.91 -3.19 1.06
N THR A 9 19.88 -2.59 1.74
CA THR A 9 21.23 -2.34 1.19
C THR A 9 22.25 -3.37 1.67
N THR A 10 21.79 -4.40 2.40
CA THR A 10 22.56 -5.55 2.89
C THR A 10 21.79 -6.82 2.51
N ASP A 11 22.48 -7.88 2.11
CA ASP A 11 21.86 -9.14 1.72
C ASP A 11 21.10 -9.80 2.89
N GLY A 12 19.94 -10.39 2.61
CA GLY A 12 19.16 -11.16 3.61
C GLY A 12 17.65 -10.98 3.60
N CYS A 13 17.10 -10.08 2.77
CA CYS A 13 15.65 -9.95 2.57
C CYS A 13 15.32 -9.29 1.22
N ARG A 14 14.05 -9.37 0.79
CA ARG A 14 13.60 -8.74 -0.45
C ARG A 14 13.18 -7.28 -0.22
N GLY A 15 13.34 -6.45 -1.24
CA GLY A 15 12.77 -5.11 -1.27
C GLY A 15 11.28 -5.10 -1.62
N ILE A 16 10.64 -3.98 -1.30
CA ILE A 16 9.24 -3.66 -1.60
C ILE A 16 9.25 -2.62 -2.72
N ARG A 17 8.31 -2.71 -3.67
CA ARG A 17 8.14 -1.68 -4.69
C ARG A 17 6.67 -1.36 -4.96
N CYS A 18 6.36 -0.07 -4.97
CA CYS A 18 5.11 0.46 -5.53
C CYS A 18 5.44 1.63 -6.47
N ALA A 19 5.40 1.38 -7.78
CA ALA A 19 5.77 2.37 -8.80
C ALA A 19 4.71 2.50 -9.91
N ALA A 20 3.53 1.92 -9.70
CA ALA A 20 2.43 2.05 -10.64
C ALA A 20 1.84 3.46 -10.62
N ASP A 21 1.22 3.87 -11.73
CA ASP A 21 0.50 5.14 -11.81
C ASP A 21 -0.85 5.06 -11.07
N ILE A 22 -0.79 5.21 -9.75
CA ILE A 22 -1.97 5.21 -8.88
C ILE A 22 -2.76 6.51 -9.01
N ILE A 23 -2.09 7.62 -9.31
CA ILE A 23 -2.71 8.96 -9.35
C ILE A 23 -3.50 9.13 -10.64
N GLY A 24 -2.91 8.80 -11.79
CA GLY A 24 -3.55 8.92 -13.10
C GLY A 24 -4.73 7.98 -13.28
N GLN A 25 -4.70 6.80 -12.65
CA GLN A 25 -5.77 5.79 -12.73
C GLN A 25 -6.70 5.77 -11.52
N CYS A 26 -6.58 6.74 -10.61
CA CYS A 26 -7.34 6.76 -9.37
C CYS A 26 -8.86 6.72 -9.64
N PRO A 27 -9.64 5.89 -8.91
CA PRO A 27 -11.11 5.96 -8.93
C PRO A 27 -11.60 7.35 -8.56
N ASN A 28 -12.65 7.84 -9.22
CA ASN A 28 -13.09 9.23 -9.08
C ASN A 28 -13.48 9.59 -7.64
N GLU A 29 -14.05 8.63 -6.93
CA GLU A 29 -14.48 8.74 -5.53
C GLU A 29 -13.29 8.91 -4.56
N LEU A 30 -12.09 8.50 -4.98
CA LEU A 30 -10.88 8.53 -4.16
C LEU A 30 -9.89 9.64 -4.57
N LYS A 31 -10.18 10.36 -5.67
CA LYS A 31 -9.29 11.41 -6.18
C LYS A 31 -9.20 12.58 -5.21
N VAL A 32 -7.97 13.05 -5.02
CA VAL A 32 -7.66 14.31 -4.33
C VAL A 32 -6.60 15.08 -5.13
N PRO A 33 -6.46 16.40 -4.93
CA PRO A 33 -5.41 17.17 -5.59
C PRO A 33 -4.03 16.54 -5.38
N GLY A 34 -3.39 16.09 -6.47
CA GLY A 34 -2.06 15.47 -6.44
C GLY A 34 -2.00 14.06 -5.81
N GLY A 35 -3.14 13.37 -5.64
CA GLY A 35 -3.14 12.09 -4.94
C GLY A 35 -4.38 11.21 -5.17
N CYS A 36 -4.31 10.02 -4.55
CA CYS A 36 -5.39 9.06 -4.49
C CYS A 36 -5.51 8.60 -3.03
N ASN A 37 -6.66 8.85 -2.41
CA ASN A 37 -6.93 8.47 -1.04
C ASN A 37 -7.27 6.98 -0.93
N GLY A 38 -7.04 6.41 0.25
CA GLY A 38 -7.64 5.12 0.58
C GLY A 38 -9.17 5.24 0.78
N PRO A 39 -9.90 4.12 0.73
CA PRO A 39 -11.36 4.14 0.90
C PRO A 39 -11.80 4.51 2.32
N CYS A 40 -11.06 4.09 3.37
CA CYS A 40 -11.41 4.41 4.76
C CYS A 40 -11.54 5.92 5.06
N PRO A 41 -10.53 6.78 4.77
CA PRO A 41 -10.65 8.21 5.06
C PRO A 41 -11.76 8.92 4.27
N VAL A 42 -12.17 8.38 3.12
CA VAL A 42 -13.25 8.93 2.28
C VAL A 42 -14.61 8.52 2.81
N PHE A 43 -14.85 7.21 2.93
CA PHE A 43 -16.18 6.66 3.20
C PHE A 43 -16.48 6.48 4.69
N LYS A 44 -15.44 6.28 5.52
CA LYS A 44 -15.55 6.09 6.97
C LYS A 44 -16.50 4.96 7.38
N THR A 45 -16.64 3.94 6.54
CA THR A 45 -17.47 2.76 6.81
C THR A 45 -16.66 1.65 7.43
N GLU A 46 -17.34 0.76 8.14
CA GLU A 46 -16.71 -0.40 8.76
C GLU A 46 -16.09 -1.35 7.73
N GLU A 47 -16.69 -1.47 6.54
CA GLU A 47 -16.18 -2.26 5.42
C GLU A 47 -14.78 -1.80 4.97
N HIS A 48 -14.52 -0.48 5.01
CA HIS A 48 -13.26 0.09 4.53
C HIS A 48 -12.24 0.35 5.64
N CYS A 49 -12.71 0.59 6.87
CA CYS A 49 -11.85 0.94 8.02
C CYS A 49 -11.56 -0.22 8.97
N CYS A 50 -12.37 -1.28 8.97
CA CYS A 50 -12.13 -2.52 9.71
C CYS A 50 -11.93 -2.33 11.24
N ASN A 51 -12.62 -1.38 11.88
CA ASN A 51 -12.39 -1.05 13.30
C ASN A 51 -12.78 -2.22 14.24
N SER A 52 -13.74 -3.04 13.83
CA SER A 52 -14.20 -4.26 14.53
C SER A 52 -13.29 -5.48 14.31
N GLY A 53 -12.22 -5.32 13.52
CA GLY A 53 -11.21 -6.35 13.34
C GLY A 53 -11.54 -7.44 12.31
N LYS A 54 -12.65 -7.34 11.57
CA LYS A 54 -13.01 -8.28 10.50
C LYS A 54 -13.45 -7.53 9.25
N CYS A 55 -12.64 -7.62 8.20
CA CYS A 55 -13.01 -7.06 6.90
C CYS A 55 -12.39 -7.85 5.76
N SER A 56 -13.03 -7.75 4.60
CA SER A 56 -12.61 -8.39 3.36
C SER A 56 -12.11 -7.36 2.35
N PRO A 57 -11.32 -7.77 1.35
CA PRO A 57 -10.96 -6.88 0.25
C PRO A 57 -12.20 -6.31 -0.46
N THR A 58 -12.15 -5.01 -0.73
CA THR A 58 -13.19 -4.27 -1.47
C THR A 58 -12.69 -3.97 -2.88
N ASN A 59 -13.56 -3.47 -3.76
CA ASN A 59 -13.13 -3.07 -5.11
C ASN A 59 -12.05 -1.98 -5.07
N TYR A 60 -12.12 -1.07 -4.10
CA TYR A 60 -11.11 -0.04 -3.89
C TYR A 60 -9.79 -0.60 -3.38
N SER A 61 -9.78 -1.52 -2.42
CA SER A 61 -8.52 -2.10 -1.94
C SER A 61 -7.88 -3.03 -2.99
N LYS A 62 -8.68 -3.74 -3.80
CA LYS A 62 -8.18 -4.51 -4.96
C LYS A 62 -7.49 -3.62 -5.98
N TYR A 63 -8.04 -2.44 -6.28
CA TYR A 63 -7.41 -1.46 -7.19
C TYR A 63 -5.96 -1.13 -6.79
N PHE A 64 -5.72 -0.87 -5.50
CA PHE A 64 -4.36 -0.61 -4.99
C PHE A 64 -3.49 -1.87 -5.00
N LYS A 65 -4.06 -3.02 -4.63
CA LYS A 65 -3.31 -4.29 -4.54
C LYS A 65 -2.81 -4.78 -5.88
N GLU A 66 -3.63 -4.68 -6.92
CA GLU A 66 -3.26 -5.07 -8.29
C GLU A 66 -2.10 -4.23 -8.83
N ARG A 67 -2.04 -2.95 -8.44
CA ARG A 67 -1.00 -2.00 -8.88
C ARG A 67 0.27 -2.07 -8.02
N CYS A 68 0.10 -2.34 -6.74
CA CYS A 68 1.19 -2.47 -5.77
C CYS A 68 0.98 -3.72 -4.91
N PRO A 69 1.33 -4.92 -5.42
CA PRO A 69 1.09 -6.20 -4.74
C PRO A 69 1.82 -6.33 -3.40
N ASP A 70 2.94 -5.62 -3.25
CA ASP A 70 3.74 -5.61 -2.02
C ASP A 70 3.25 -4.56 -1.00
N ALA A 71 2.35 -3.65 -1.38
CA ALA A 71 1.83 -2.64 -0.47
C ALA A 71 0.57 -3.14 0.24
N TYR A 72 0.37 -2.64 1.46
CA TYR A 72 -0.91 -2.75 2.16
C TYR A 72 -1.99 -1.97 1.41
N SER A 73 -3.11 -2.62 1.10
CA SER A 73 -4.25 -1.95 0.45
C SER A 73 -5.49 -1.80 1.33
N TYR A 74 -5.58 -2.53 2.43
CA TYR A 74 -6.61 -2.40 3.47
C TYR A 74 -6.07 -2.90 4.83
N PRO A 75 -6.71 -2.58 5.97
CA PRO A 75 -6.18 -2.87 7.31
C PRO A 75 -5.87 -4.34 7.61
N MET A 76 -6.63 -5.27 7.01
CA MET A 76 -6.46 -6.72 7.19
C MET A 76 -5.80 -7.39 5.97
N ASP A 77 -5.06 -6.63 5.17
CA ASP A 77 -4.27 -7.17 4.06
C ASP A 77 -3.10 -7.98 4.64
N ASP A 78 -3.20 -9.31 4.56
CA ASP A 78 -2.36 -10.34 5.22
C ASP A 78 -0.85 -10.30 4.78
N PRO A 79 0.08 -11.14 5.34
CA PRO A 79 1.51 -10.84 5.49
C PRO A 79 2.32 -10.79 4.20
N LYS A 80 1.71 -10.93 3.02
CA LYS A 80 2.41 -10.62 1.75
C LYS A 80 2.87 -9.17 1.68
N SER A 81 2.25 -8.27 2.46
CA SER A 81 2.66 -6.86 2.61
C SER A 81 3.59 -6.64 3.81
N LEU A 82 3.82 -7.66 4.65
CA LEU A 82 4.67 -7.58 5.83
C LEU A 82 6.04 -8.20 5.51
N PHE A 83 7.07 -7.36 5.50
CA PHE A 83 8.42 -7.77 5.17
C PHE A 83 9.31 -7.69 6.39
N THR A 84 9.94 -8.81 6.70
CA THR A 84 10.94 -8.89 7.76
C THR A 84 12.32 -9.02 7.12
N CYS A 85 13.27 -8.32 7.71
CA CYS A 85 14.69 -8.39 7.37
C CYS A 85 15.49 -8.67 8.63
N PRO A 86 16.70 -9.25 8.50
CA PRO A 86 17.59 -9.44 9.63
C PRO A 86 17.85 -8.13 10.40
N THR A 87 17.96 -8.24 11.72
CA THR A 87 18.36 -7.11 12.58
C THR A 87 19.69 -6.54 12.11
N GLY A 88 19.78 -5.21 12.03
CA GLY A 88 20.97 -4.51 11.50
C GLY A 88 20.93 -4.25 9.99
N THR A 89 19.86 -4.63 9.28
CA THR A 89 19.66 -4.29 7.87
C THR A 89 19.51 -2.77 7.68
N ASN A 90 20.26 -2.22 6.72
CA ASN A 90 20.11 -0.84 6.27
C ASN A 90 19.09 -0.77 5.12
N TYR A 91 18.37 0.36 5.01
CA TYR A 91 17.30 0.54 4.03
C TYR A 91 17.50 1.83 3.23
N LYS A 92 17.13 1.77 1.95
CA LYS A 92 16.97 2.94 1.09
C LYS A 92 15.50 3.08 0.70
N VAL A 93 14.97 4.28 0.87
CA VAL A 93 13.64 4.70 0.41
C VAL A 93 13.84 5.59 -0.81
N ILE A 94 13.18 5.26 -1.92
CA ILE A 94 13.32 5.98 -3.19
C ILE A 94 11.94 6.43 -3.66
N PHE A 95 11.80 7.74 -3.85
CA PHE A 95 10.65 8.35 -4.52
C PHE A 95 10.90 8.41 -6.02
N CYS A 96 9.89 8.07 -6.82
CA CYS A 96 9.96 7.97 -8.29
C CYS A 96 11.14 7.09 -8.76
N PRO A 97 11.17 5.81 -8.35
CA PRO A 97 12.25 4.85 -8.59
C PRO A 97 12.43 4.39 -10.05
#